data_AF-A0A353Z1F8-F1
#
_entry.id   AF-A0A353Z1F8-F1
#
_cell.length_a   1.000
_cell.length_b   1.000
_cell.length_c   1.000
_cell.angle_alpha   90.00
_cell.angle_beta   90.00
_cell.angle_gamma   90.00
#
_symmetry.space_group_name_H-M   'P 1'
#
loop_
_entity.id
_entity.type
_entity.pdbx_description
1 polymer ?
#
loop_
_entity_poly.entity_id
_entity_poly.type
_entity_poly.pdbx_seq_one_letter_code
_entity_poly.pdbx_strand_id
1 'polypeptide(L)'
;MKETVLKSLMRLFAIVSQVHSIDEIGIARKVVEGYLSLIVRQDHVRKYLIMYDFYHNSMRERENKTGEKQLSLLSVKAMIICEEANNYLTNRQKIFILTHILEIISSTGHKTLEDIDFIKTIASAFKIDEHLFNDCLYFVLKRHEDIYHKKMFFSFQIHRYLRNTNLFTANFSRVK
;
A
#
# COMPACT_ATOMS: atom_id res chain seq x y z
N MET A 1 -12.68 -0.95 10.36
CA MET A 1 -12.56 0.00 9.22
C MET A 1 -13.92 0.05 8.52
N LYS A 2 -14.40 1.22 8.07
CA LYS A 2 -15.72 1.32 7.41
C LYS A 2 -15.69 0.63 6.02
N GLU A 3 -16.82 0.08 5.58
CA GLU A 3 -16.94 -0.58 4.26
C GLU A 3 -16.59 0.36 3.10
N THR A 4 -16.96 1.63 3.19
CA THR A 4 -16.62 2.65 2.18
C THR A 4 -15.11 2.81 2.01
N VAL A 5 -14.37 2.81 3.11
CA VAL A 5 -12.91 2.90 3.10
C VAL A 5 -12.29 1.64 2.49
N LEU A 6 -12.79 0.45 2.84
CA LEU A 6 -12.32 -0.80 2.23
C LEU A 6 -12.52 -0.80 0.71
N LYS A 7 -13.68 -0.34 0.22
CA LYS A 7 -13.93 -0.19 -1.23
C LYS A 7 -12.94 0.76 -1.88
N SER A 8 -12.70 1.92 -1.26
CA SER A 8 -11.68 2.87 -1.73
C SER A 8 -10.28 2.25 -1.74
N LEU A 9 -9.92 1.45 -0.74
CA LEU A 9 -8.63 0.77 -0.70
C LEU A 9 -8.49 -0.32 -1.78
N MET A 10 -9.56 -1.03 -2.13
CA MET A 10 -9.51 -1.96 -3.26
C MET A 10 -9.23 -1.23 -4.58
N ARG A 11 -9.77 -0.03 -4.76
CA ARG A 11 -9.45 0.84 -5.90
C ARG A 11 -8.00 1.31 -5.85
N LEU A 12 -7.51 1.73 -4.68
CA LEU A 12 -6.13 2.16 -4.50
C LEU A 12 -5.14 1.04 -4.83
N PHE A 13 -5.35 -0.15 -4.28
CA PHE A 13 -4.47 -1.29 -4.55
C PHE A 13 -4.51 -1.73 -6.00
N ALA A 14 -5.68 -1.67 -6.66
CA ALA A 14 -5.77 -1.92 -8.10
C ALA A 14 -4.89 -0.93 -8.89
N ILE A 15 -4.91 0.37 -8.55
CA ILE A 15 -4.05 1.39 -9.18
C ILE A 15 -2.57 1.07 -8.93
N VAL A 16 -2.18 0.78 -7.68
CA VAL A 16 -0.79 0.44 -7.33
C VAL A 16 -0.30 -0.76 -8.13
N SER A 17 -1.11 -1.80 -8.27
CA SER A 17 -0.74 -3.00 -9.04
C SER A 17 -0.65 -2.78 -10.56
N GLN A 18 -1.12 -1.65 -11.08
CA GLN A 18 -0.99 -1.30 -12.51
C GLN A 18 0.33 -0.62 -12.84
N VAL A 19 1.07 -0.15 -11.85
CA VAL A 19 2.34 0.56 -12.06
C VAL A 19 3.41 -0.38 -12.65
N HIS A 20 3.25 -1.70 -12.46
CA HIS A 20 4.17 -2.72 -12.98
C HIS A 20 3.54 -3.60 -14.06
N SER A 21 4.42 -4.31 -14.79
CA SER A 21 4.06 -5.13 -15.95
C SER A 21 3.09 -6.27 -15.62
N ILE A 22 2.33 -6.66 -16.65
CA ILE A 22 1.18 -7.59 -16.63
C ILE A 22 1.50 -8.96 -15.99
N ASP A 23 2.76 -9.38 -15.94
CA ASP A 23 3.14 -10.74 -15.55
C ASP A 23 3.11 -11.00 -14.03
N GLU A 24 2.93 -9.95 -13.21
CA GLU A 24 3.07 -10.06 -11.74
C GLU A 24 1.76 -9.81 -10.97
N ILE A 25 0.63 -9.73 -11.67
CA ILE A 25 -0.72 -9.50 -11.10
C ILE A 25 -1.04 -10.51 -9.99
N GLY A 26 -0.65 -11.78 -10.19
CA GLY A 26 -0.90 -12.85 -9.22
C GLY A 26 -0.17 -12.66 -7.89
N ILE A 27 0.96 -11.95 -7.89
CA ILE A 27 1.74 -11.66 -6.69
C ILE A 27 1.07 -10.53 -5.91
N ALA A 28 0.76 -9.41 -6.60
CA ALA A 28 0.05 -8.28 -6.02
C ALA A 28 -1.28 -8.72 -5.38
N ARG A 29 -2.06 -9.56 -6.08
CA ARG A 29 -3.33 -10.10 -5.58
C ARG A 29 -3.17 -10.90 -4.28
N LYS A 30 -2.09 -11.68 -4.14
CA LYS A 30 -1.81 -12.44 -2.90
C LYS A 30 -1.47 -11.52 -1.73
N VAL A 31 -0.76 -10.42 -1.98
CA VAL A 31 -0.48 -9.39 -0.96
C VAL A 31 -1.80 -8.74 -0.51
N VAL A 32 -2.69 -8.40 -1.44
CA VAL A 32 -4.00 -7.82 -1.13
C VAL A 32 -4.88 -8.80 -0.34
N GLU A 33 -4.88 -10.08 -0.70
CA GLU A 33 -5.57 -11.12 0.06
C GLU A 33 -5.02 -11.24 1.49
N GLY A 34 -3.70 -11.23 1.64
CA GLY A 34 -3.02 -11.19 2.95
C GLY A 34 -3.45 -9.99 3.79
N TYR A 35 -3.42 -8.79 3.22
CA TYR A 35 -3.91 -7.57 3.85
C TYR A 35 -5.35 -7.73 4.35
N LEU A 36 -6.25 -8.18 3.47
CA LEU A 36 -7.68 -8.33 3.79
C LEU A 36 -7.90 -9.35 4.92
N SER A 37 -7.17 -10.46 4.90
CA SER A 37 -7.27 -11.50 5.94
C SER A 37 -6.94 -11.01 7.35
N LEU A 38 -6.14 -9.94 7.45
CA LEU A 38 -5.74 -9.33 8.73
C LEU A 38 -6.78 -8.33 9.28
N ILE A 39 -7.69 -7.83 8.44
CA ILE A 39 -8.57 -6.71 8.81
C ILE A 39 -10.06 -7.01 8.68
N VAL A 40 -10.44 -8.06 7.95
CA VAL A 40 -11.82 -8.52 7.82
C VAL A 40 -11.92 -10.02 8.06
N ARG A 41 -13.14 -10.48 8.34
CA ARG A 41 -13.44 -11.91 8.43
C ARG A 41 -13.29 -12.59 7.07
N GLN A 42 -13.03 -13.90 7.09
CA GLN A 42 -12.77 -14.70 5.89
C GLN A 42 -13.89 -14.63 4.84
N ASP A 43 -15.15 -14.56 5.27
CA ASP A 43 -16.32 -14.41 4.39
C ASP A 43 -16.34 -13.07 3.64
N HIS A 44 -15.76 -12.02 4.24
CA HIS A 44 -15.61 -10.72 3.61
C HIS A 44 -14.34 -10.57 2.78
N VAL A 45 -13.28 -11.37 3.05
CA VAL A 45 -12.05 -11.35 2.24
C VAL A 45 -12.38 -11.56 0.76
N ARG A 46 -13.17 -12.61 0.45
CA ARG A 46 -13.57 -12.91 -0.92
C ARG A 46 -14.35 -11.76 -1.56
N LYS A 47 -15.28 -11.13 -0.83
CA LYS A 47 -16.07 -10.00 -1.32
C LYS A 47 -15.19 -8.84 -1.77
N TYR A 48 -14.22 -8.44 -0.95
CA TYR A 48 -13.35 -7.30 -1.29
C TYR A 48 -12.27 -7.66 -2.31
N LEU A 49 -11.80 -8.91 -2.31
CA LEU A 49 -10.85 -9.38 -3.32
C LEU A 49 -11.46 -9.39 -4.73
N ILE A 50 -12.75 -9.76 -4.86
CA ILE A 50 -13.49 -9.64 -6.13
C ILE A 50 -13.59 -8.17 -6.58
N MET A 51 -13.77 -7.22 -5.65
CA MET A 51 -13.79 -5.79 -5.98
C MET A 51 -12.43 -5.32 -6.50
N TYR A 52 -11.33 -5.75 -5.86
CA TYR A 52 -9.98 -5.49 -6.35
C TYR A 52 -9.79 -6.04 -7.78
N ASP A 53 -10.15 -7.30 -8.01
CA ASP A 53 -10.04 -7.95 -9.32
C ASP A 53 -10.84 -7.18 -10.40
N PHE A 54 -12.06 -6.75 -10.06
CA PHE A 54 -12.89 -5.92 -10.94
C PHE A 54 -12.23 -4.59 -11.28
N TYR A 55 -11.76 -3.83 -10.29
CA TYR A 55 -11.12 -2.54 -10.54
C TYR A 55 -9.84 -2.69 -11.37
N HIS A 56 -9.02 -3.69 -11.04
CA HIS A 56 -7.81 -4.01 -11.78
C HIS A 56 -8.08 -4.30 -13.25
N ASN A 57 -9.03 -5.19 -13.55
CA ASN A 57 -9.37 -5.56 -14.93
C ASN A 57 -10.01 -4.39 -15.70
N SER A 58 -10.90 -3.64 -15.06
CA SER A 58 -11.58 -2.50 -15.70
C SER A 58 -10.63 -1.39 -16.16
N MET A 59 -9.48 -1.22 -15.49
CA MET A 59 -8.47 -0.26 -15.87
C MET A 59 -7.61 -0.79 -17.04
N ARG A 60 -7.31 -2.10 -17.06
CA ARG A 60 -6.59 -2.76 -18.17
C ARG A 60 -7.38 -2.70 -19.48
N GLU A 61 -8.69 -2.89 -19.45
CA GLU A 61 -9.56 -2.86 -20.65
C GLU A 61 -9.68 -1.44 -21.26
N ARG A 62 -9.42 -0.39 -20.49
CA ARG A 62 -9.60 1.01 -20.91
C ARG A 62 -8.34 1.66 -21.46
N GLU A 63 -7.18 1.01 -21.36
CA GLU A 63 -5.89 1.68 -21.54
C GLU A 63 -5.10 1.12 -22.74
N ASN A 64 -5.28 1.76 -23.90
CA ASN A 64 -4.36 1.74 -25.07
C ASN A 64 -3.32 2.88 -25.00
N LYS A 65 -3.02 3.42 -23.81
CA LYS A 65 -2.17 4.62 -23.65
C LYS A 65 -0.80 4.20 -23.11
N THR A 66 0.26 4.46 -23.88
CA THR A 66 1.66 4.16 -23.49
C THR A 66 2.32 5.36 -22.79
N GLY A 67 3.18 5.10 -21.79
CA GLY A 67 4.20 6.03 -21.26
C GLY A 67 3.84 6.86 -20.02
N GLU A 68 4.69 7.85 -19.70
CA GLU A 68 4.67 8.76 -18.52
C GLU A 68 3.30 9.40 -18.20
N LYS A 69 2.47 9.62 -19.23
CA LYS A 69 1.11 10.14 -19.07
C LYS A 69 0.21 9.18 -18.27
N GLN A 70 0.45 7.88 -18.37
CA GLN A 70 -0.29 6.87 -17.62
C GLN A 70 0.07 6.93 -16.13
N LEU A 71 1.38 6.94 -15.79
CA LEU A 71 1.83 7.04 -14.40
C LEU A 71 1.31 8.30 -13.71
N SER A 72 1.37 9.45 -14.39
CA SER A 72 0.84 10.72 -13.89
C SER A 72 -0.66 10.63 -13.57
N LEU A 73 -1.45 10.01 -14.46
CA LEU A 73 -2.89 9.79 -14.23
C LEU A 73 -3.16 8.84 -13.07
N LEU A 74 -2.36 7.78 -12.93
CA LEU A 74 -2.45 6.84 -11.81
C LEU A 74 -2.13 7.54 -10.49
N SER A 75 -1.09 8.40 -10.43
CA SER A 75 -0.75 9.20 -9.24
C SER A 75 -1.91 10.09 -8.81
N VAL A 76 -2.52 10.82 -9.74
CA VAL A 76 -3.66 11.70 -9.43
C VAL A 76 -4.85 10.90 -8.90
N LYS A 77 -5.19 9.77 -9.54
CA LYS A 77 -6.28 8.89 -9.07
C LYS A 77 -5.99 8.34 -7.67
N ALA A 78 -4.75 7.91 -7.41
CA ALA A 78 -4.34 7.39 -6.11
C ALA A 78 -4.44 8.47 -5.02
N MET A 79 -3.97 9.68 -5.29
CA MET A 79 -4.05 10.82 -4.37
C MET A 79 -5.48 11.12 -3.95
N ILE A 80 -6.41 11.24 -4.91
CA ILE A 80 -7.83 11.51 -4.63
C ILE A 80 -8.40 10.46 -3.68
N ILE A 81 -8.13 9.19 -3.93
CA ILE A 81 -8.59 8.08 -3.07
C ILE A 81 -7.98 8.18 -1.67
N CYS A 82 -6.69 8.53 -1.56
CA CYS A 82 -6.02 8.68 -0.28
C CYS A 82 -6.61 9.85 0.53
N GLU A 83 -6.90 10.98 -0.11
CA GLU A 83 -7.51 12.14 0.54
C GLU A 83 -8.94 11.86 1.01
N GLU A 84 -9.73 11.14 0.24
CA GLU A 84 -11.06 10.69 0.66
C GLU A 84 -10.98 9.74 1.87
N ALA A 85 -10.03 8.81 1.86
CA ALA A 85 -9.86 7.81 2.91
C ALA A 85 -9.26 8.40 4.20
N ASN A 86 -8.48 9.47 4.11
CA ASN A 86 -7.74 10.08 5.22
C ASN A 86 -8.60 10.36 6.45
N ASN A 87 -9.82 10.86 6.23
CA ASN A 87 -10.74 11.26 7.31
C ASN A 87 -11.28 10.07 8.12
N TYR A 88 -11.09 8.85 7.62
CA TYR A 88 -11.62 7.63 8.22
C TYR A 88 -10.52 6.66 8.67
N LEU A 89 -9.26 7.02 8.48
CA LEU A 89 -8.09 6.20 8.79
C LEU A 89 -7.29 6.81 9.93
N THR A 90 -6.97 5.98 10.92
CA THR A 90 -5.98 6.33 11.94
C THR A 90 -4.57 6.31 11.36
N ASN A 91 -3.61 7.03 11.97
CA ASN A 91 -2.20 7.01 11.55
C ASN A 91 -1.63 5.58 11.50
N ARG A 92 -2.02 4.72 12.45
CA ARG A 92 -1.61 3.30 12.45
C ARG A 92 -2.11 2.55 11.21
N GLN A 93 -3.36 2.79 10.81
CA GLN A 93 -3.92 2.16 9.62
C GLN A 93 -3.25 2.68 8.34
N LYS A 94 -2.92 3.98 8.28
CA LYS A 94 -2.20 4.57 7.14
C LYS A 94 -0.82 3.94 6.94
N ILE A 95 -0.05 3.79 8.01
CA ILE A 95 1.26 3.10 7.98
C ILE A 95 1.06 1.63 7.56
N PHE A 96 0.04 0.96 8.09
CA PHE A 96 -0.27 -0.41 7.72
C PHE A 96 -0.62 -0.56 6.23
N ILE A 97 -1.37 0.40 5.66
CA ILE A 97 -1.68 0.43 4.23
C ILE A 97 -0.42 0.71 3.40
N LEU A 98 0.39 1.70 3.78
CA LEU A 98 1.63 2.07 3.09
C LEU A 98 2.60 0.88 3.00
N THR A 99 2.76 0.13 4.09
CA THR A 99 3.63 -1.05 4.11
C THR A 99 3.16 -2.15 3.15
N HIS A 100 1.85 -2.32 2.96
CA HIS A 100 1.31 -3.27 1.96
C HIS A 100 1.44 -2.74 0.53
N ILE A 101 1.35 -1.42 0.30
CA ILE A 101 1.64 -0.80 -1.01
C ILE A 101 3.10 -1.03 -1.39
N LEU A 102 4.02 -0.77 -0.45
CA LEU A 102 5.45 -1.05 -0.61
C LEU A 102 5.69 -2.54 -0.87
N GLU A 103 4.97 -3.42 -0.17
CA GLU A 103 5.06 -4.87 -0.39
C GLU A 103 4.64 -5.25 -1.81
N ILE A 104 3.50 -4.73 -2.31
CA ILE A 104 3.04 -4.95 -3.69
C ILE A 104 4.14 -4.56 -4.67
N ILE A 105 4.61 -3.32 -4.64
CA ILE A 105 5.63 -2.80 -5.57
C ILE A 105 6.95 -3.55 -5.43
N SER A 106 7.33 -3.93 -4.22
CA SER A 106 8.56 -4.69 -3.99
C SER A 106 8.51 -6.15 -4.45
N SER A 107 7.29 -6.68 -4.65
CA SER A 107 7.05 -8.06 -5.04
C SER A 107 6.89 -8.23 -6.55
N THR A 108 6.77 -7.11 -7.27
CA THR A 108 6.56 -7.00 -8.72
C THR A 108 7.84 -6.55 -9.43
N GLY A 109 8.93 -7.29 -9.24
CA GLY A 109 10.15 -7.13 -10.03
C GLY A 109 11.06 -5.96 -9.62
N HIS A 110 11.80 -5.40 -10.60
CA HIS A 110 12.80 -4.37 -10.35
C HIS A 110 12.16 -3.01 -10.06
N LYS A 111 12.52 -2.44 -8.91
CA LYS A 111 12.08 -1.11 -8.48
C LYS A 111 12.76 -0.04 -9.32
N THR A 112 11.98 0.86 -9.89
CA THR A 112 12.45 2.07 -10.55
C THR A 112 12.37 3.27 -9.59
N LEU A 113 13.08 4.35 -9.92
CA LEU A 113 12.93 5.62 -9.19
C LEU A 113 11.48 6.14 -9.29
N GLU A 114 10.83 5.92 -10.43
CA GLU A 114 9.45 6.31 -10.68
C GLU A 114 8.47 5.62 -9.72
N ASP A 115 8.70 4.36 -9.38
CA ASP A 115 7.86 3.62 -8.41
C ASP A 115 7.99 4.23 -7.00
N ILE A 116 9.21 4.60 -6.61
CA ILE A 116 9.46 5.21 -5.31
C ILE A 116 8.77 6.57 -5.23
N ASP A 117 8.86 7.39 -6.27
CA ASP A 117 8.21 8.70 -6.34
C ASP A 117 6.68 8.59 -6.34
N PHE A 118 6.14 7.58 -7.03
CA PHE A 118 4.72 7.25 -6.99
C PHE A 118 4.26 6.91 -5.57
N ILE A 119 4.98 6.04 -4.84
CA ILE A 119 4.62 5.70 -3.46
C ILE A 119 4.81 6.88 -2.51
N LYS A 120 5.87 7.67 -2.70
CA LYS A 120 6.12 8.89 -1.92
C LYS A 120 4.96 9.87 -2.05
N THR A 121 4.39 9.97 -3.26
CA THR A 121 3.17 10.75 -3.51
C THR A 121 1.97 10.21 -2.72
N ILE A 122 1.78 8.89 -2.68
CA ILE A 122 0.73 8.25 -1.85
C ILE A 122 0.97 8.49 -0.35
N ALA A 123 2.21 8.37 0.12
CA ALA A 123 2.57 8.60 1.52
C ALA A 123 2.28 10.05 1.94
N SER A 124 2.65 11.01 1.08
CA SER A 124 2.32 12.43 1.26
C SER A 124 0.81 12.66 1.30
N ALA A 125 0.05 12.06 0.37
CA ALA A 125 -1.41 12.13 0.37
C ALA A 125 -2.01 11.50 1.63
N PHE A 126 -1.40 10.47 2.23
CA PHE A 126 -1.82 9.96 3.55
C PHE A 126 -1.40 10.84 4.72
N LYS A 127 -0.65 11.92 4.50
CA LYS A 127 -0.05 12.79 5.53
C LYS A 127 0.93 12.01 6.41
N ILE A 128 1.70 11.12 5.79
CA ILE A 128 2.80 10.38 6.42
C ILE A 128 4.08 11.20 6.25
N ASP A 129 4.79 11.42 7.35
CA ASP A 129 6.05 12.14 7.37
C ASP A 129 7.13 11.41 6.56
N GLU A 130 8.05 12.18 5.95
CA GLU A 130 9.10 11.65 5.09
C GLU A 130 10.06 10.71 5.83
N HIS A 131 10.39 10.99 7.09
CA HIS A 131 11.24 10.08 7.88
C HIS A 131 10.54 8.74 8.10
N LEU A 132 9.23 8.77 8.41
CA LEU A 132 8.45 7.55 8.61
C LEU A 132 8.27 6.76 7.31
N PHE A 133 8.11 7.45 6.18
CA PHE A 133 8.11 6.83 4.86
C PHE A 133 9.43 6.11 4.59
N ASN A 134 10.57 6.78 4.83
CA ASN A 134 11.89 6.20 4.66
C ASN A 134 12.13 4.99 5.58
N ASP A 135 11.65 5.03 6.82
CA ASP A 135 11.69 3.89 7.75
C ASP A 135 10.89 2.69 7.21
N CYS A 136 9.69 2.94 6.69
CA CYS A 136 8.86 1.89 6.08
C CYS A 136 9.52 1.32 4.83
N LEU A 137 10.08 2.18 3.98
CA LEU A 137 10.79 1.79 2.77
C LEU A 137 12.01 0.92 3.10
N TYR A 138 12.85 1.36 4.05
CA TYR A 138 14.02 0.61 4.53
C TYR A 138 13.60 -0.75 5.11
N PHE A 139 12.55 -0.78 5.92
CA PHE A 139 12.05 -2.01 6.53
C PHE A 139 11.60 -3.03 5.47
N VAL A 140 10.81 -2.59 4.48
CA VAL A 140 10.32 -3.47 3.40
C VAL A 140 11.44 -3.87 2.44
N LEU A 141 12.46 -3.02 2.24
CA LEU A 141 13.63 -3.33 1.40
C LEU A 141 14.57 -4.35 2.04
N LYS A 142 15.00 -4.12 3.30
CA LYS A 142 15.87 -5.04 4.04
C LYS A 142 15.28 -6.45 4.13
N ARG A 143 13.97 -6.52 4.18
CA ARG A 143 13.20 -7.77 4.12
C ARG A 143 13.47 -8.61 2.86
N HIS A 144 13.68 -7.98 1.70
CA HIS A 144 13.89 -8.72 0.45
C HIS A 144 15.32 -9.25 0.30
N GLU A 145 16.29 -8.71 1.04
CA GLU A 145 17.65 -9.25 1.09
C GLU A 145 17.74 -10.50 2.01
N ASP A 146 16.83 -10.63 3.00
CA ASP A 146 16.92 -11.64 4.07
C ASP A 146 15.89 -12.80 4.00
N ILE A 147 14.95 -12.85 3.04
CA ILE A 147 13.82 -13.79 3.08
C ILE A 147 13.83 -14.83 1.95
N TYR A 148 14.54 -15.93 2.21
CA TYR A 148 14.16 -17.28 1.74
C TYR A 148 13.30 -18.05 2.76
N HIS A 149 13.01 -17.50 3.94
CA HIS A 149 12.19 -18.19 4.94
C HIS A 149 11.15 -17.32 5.66
N LYS A 150 9.89 -17.75 5.48
CA LYS A 150 8.72 -17.65 6.38
C LYS A 150 7.79 -16.43 6.26
N LYS A 151 6.55 -16.74 5.86
CA LYS A 151 5.49 -15.86 5.36
C LYS A 151 4.42 -15.43 6.38
N MET A 152 4.63 -15.56 7.70
CA MET A 152 3.54 -15.40 8.69
C MET A 152 3.86 -14.46 9.87
N PHE A 153 4.98 -13.73 9.84
CA PHE A 153 5.50 -12.96 10.99
C PHE A 153 5.29 -11.42 10.88
N PHE A 154 4.55 -10.96 9.85
CA PHE A 154 4.61 -9.57 9.38
C PHE A 154 3.87 -8.52 10.21
N SER A 155 2.66 -8.80 10.70
CA SER A 155 1.92 -7.79 11.49
C SER A 155 2.50 -7.60 12.90
N PHE A 156 3.07 -8.66 13.47
CA PHE A 156 3.63 -8.63 14.83
C PHE A 156 4.97 -7.90 14.90
N GLN A 157 5.81 -7.98 13.85
CA GLN A 157 7.12 -7.33 13.85
C GLN A 157 7.07 -5.83 13.54
N ILE A 158 6.18 -5.34 12.68
CA ILE A 158 6.02 -3.89 12.48
C ILE A 158 5.49 -3.25 13.77
N HIS A 159 4.51 -3.88 14.42
CA HIS A 159 3.99 -3.37 15.68
C HIS A 159 5.00 -3.46 16.83
N ARG A 160 5.90 -4.45 16.83
CA ARG A 160 7.00 -4.56 17.80
C ARG A 160 8.17 -3.62 17.49
N TYR A 161 8.52 -3.43 16.22
CA TYR A 161 9.58 -2.53 15.77
C TYR A 161 9.20 -1.07 16.03
N LEU A 162 8.02 -0.63 15.59
CA LEU A 162 7.54 0.74 15.83
C LEU A 162 7.27 1.03 17.33
N ARG A 163 7.04 -0.01 18.15
CA ARG A 163 6.88 0.12 19.60
C ARG A 163 8.23 0.14 20.34
N ASN A 164 9.24 -0.59 19.86
CA ASN A 164 10.57 -0.66 20.48
C ASN A 164 11.50 0.51 20.11
N THR A 165 11.23 1.22 19.01
CA THR A 165 12.05 2.37 18.57
C THR A 165 11.64 3.72 19.17
N ASN A 166 10.73 3.78 20.16
CA ASN A 166 10.21 5.04 20.74
C ASN A 166 9.65 6.05 19.70
N LEU A 167 9.38 5.63 18.46
CA LEU A 167 8.85 6.49 17.40
C LEU A 167 7.40 6.95 17.63
N PHE A 168 6.67 6.29 18.55
CA PHE A 168 5.31 6.71 18.93
C PHE A 168 5.25 7.69 20.12
N THR A 169 6.33 7.86 20.89
CA THR A 169 6.32 8.72 22.11
C THR A 169 7.12 10.02 21.97
N ALA A 170 7.92 10.19 20.91
CA ALA A 170 8.86 11.31 20.84
C ALA A 170 8.32 12.62 20.20
N ASN A 171 7.20 12.62 19.46
CA ASN A 171 6.75 13.82 18.71
C ASN A 171 5.34 14.33 19.03
N PHE A 172 4.84 14.10 20.25
CA PHE A 172 3.63 14.79 20.76
C PHE A 172 3.90 15.79 21.90
N SER A 173 5.16 16.20 22.09
CA SER A 173 5.52 17.20 23.09
C SER A 173 6.40 18.30 22.50
N ARG A 174 5.84 19.09 21.58
CA ARG A 174 6.19 20.51 21.37
C ARG A 174 5.35 21.11 20.23
N VAL A 175 4.15 21.56 20.59
CA VAL A 175 3.64 22.86 20.12
C VAL A 175 2.96 23.47 21.35
N LYS A 176 3.65 24.42 21.97
CA LYS A 176 3.01 25.47 22.78
C LYS A 176 2.55 26.56 21.83
#